data_AF-A0A2M7JEH0-F1
#
_entry.id   AF-A0A2M7JEH0-F1
#
_cell.length_a   1.000
_cell.length_b   1.000
_cell.length_c   1.000
_cell.angle_alpha   90.00
_cell.angle_beta   90.00
_cell.angle_gamma   90.00
#
_symmetry.space_group_name_H-M   'P 1'
#
loop_
_entity.id
_entity.type
_entity.pdbx_description
1 polymer ?
#
loop_
_entity_poly.entity_id
_entity_poly.type
_entity_poly.pdbx_seq_one_letter_code
_entity_poly.pdbx_strand_id
1 'polypeptide(L)'
;MENIILKCIGAVYLGVEKEGDTWLGRLAGELTVCGEGNLRFTTEGIYFNRWLPPKEFFIPLECITRVELGMTHLLKPIFPGRVLRIFYSENKGERLIFGVWMGTREGQKWKEKIERKLSEINSTKLSS
;
A
#
# COMPACT_ATOMS: atom_id res chain seq x y z
N MET A 1 15.05 7.47 -15.83
CA MET A 1 15.58 7.32 -14.45
C MET A 1 14.39 7.19 -13.53
N GLU A 2 14.21 6.07 -12.84
CA GLU A 2 13.18 5.99 -11.79
C GLU A 2 13.59 6.93 -10.65
N ASN A 3 12.81 7.98 -10.40
CA ASN A 3 13.01 8.85 -9.24
C ASN A 3 12.48 8.14 -7.99
N ILE A 4 13.26 7.18 -7.48
CA ILE A 4 12.93 6.43 -6.28
C ILE A 4 13.08 7.35 -5.06
N ILE A 5 11.99 7.52 -4.32
CA ILE A 5 11.90 8.29 -3.08
C ILE A 5 12.25 7.41 -1.87
N LEU A 6 11.68 6.20 -1.82
CA LEU A 6 11.96 5.19 -0.80
C LEU A 6 12.00 3.79 -1.42
N LYS A 7 12.79 2.91 -0.82
CA LYS A 7 12.86 1.49 -1.19
C LYS A 7 12.96 0.64 0.06
N CYS A 8 12.25 -0.48 0.07
CA CYS A 8 12.34 -1.52 1.08
C CYS A 8 12.44 -2.89 0.38
N ILE A 9 13.47 -3.66 0.74
CA ILE A 9 13.69 -5.03 0.26
C ILE A 9 13.18 -5.97 1.35
N GLY A 10 12.45 -7.02 0.98
CA GLY A 10 11.87 -7.97 1.94
C GLY A 10 10.61 -7.44 2.64
N ALA A 11 9.90 -6.50 2.01
CA ALA A 11 8.58 -6.11 2.47
C ALA A 11 7.58 -7.24 2.21
N VAL A 12 6.70 -7.51 3.16
CA VAL A 12 5.72 -8.60 3.10
C VAL A 12 4.38 -8.04 2.67
N TYR A 13 3.96 -8.34 1.45
CA TYR A 13 2.61 -8.05 0.97
C TYR A 13 1.61 -8.97 1.65
N LEU A 14 0.57 -8.37 2.21
CA LEU A 14 -0.43 -9.05 3.02
C LEU A 14 -1.79 -9.17 2.32
N GLY A 15 -1.93 -8.65 1.09
CA GLY A 15 -3.18 -8.68 0.35
C GLY A 15 -3.74 -7.29 0.01
N VAL A 16 -4.79 -7.28 -0.81
CA VAL A 16 -5.63 -6.11 -1.09
C VAL A 16 -7.04 -6.39 -0.60
N GLU A 17 -7.63 -5.45 0.14
CA GLU A 17 -9.00 -5.53 0.65
C GLU A 17 -9.85 -4.36 0.14
N LYS A 18 -11.18 -4.52 0.08
CA LYS A 18 -12.10 -3.41 -0.18
C LYS A 18 -12.33 -2.62 1.09
N GLU A 19 -12.28 -1.29 1.01
CA GLU A 19 -12.58 -0.41 2.13
C GLU A 19 -14.06 -0.54 2.53
N GLY A 20 -14.32 -0.89 3.79
CA GLY A 20 -15.67 -1.00 4.35
C GLY A 20 -16.29 -2.40 4.31
N ASP A 21 -15.72 -3.35 3.58
CA ASP A 21 -16.16 -4.75 3.63
C ASP A 21 -15.56 -5.47 4.86
N THR A 22 -16.41 -6.15 5.64
CA THR A 22 -15.97 -7.15 6.61
C THR A 22 -15.64 -8.46 5.86
N TRP A 23 -14.47 -9.01 6.15
CA TRP A 23 -13.78 -10.05 5.36
C TRP A 23 -14.57 -11.35 5.05
N LEU A 24 -15.70 -11.62 5.71
CA LEU A 24 -16.49 -12.84 5.47
C LEU A 24 -17.14 -12.92 4.07
N GLY A 25 -17.17 -11.83 3.30
CA GLY A 25 -17.99 -11.74 2.07
C GLY A 25 -17.29 -11.92 0.72
N ARG A 26 -15.99 -11.63 0.55
CA ARG A 26 -15.38 -11.55 -0.80
C ARG A 26 -13.90 -11.92 -0.86
N LEU A 27 -13.56 -13.14 -0.46
CA LEU A 27 -12.35 -13.81 -0.94
C LEU A 27 -12.61 -14.40 -2.33
N ALA A 28 -12.74 -13.56 -3.34
CA ALA A 28 -12.77 -14.03 -4.73
C ALA A 28 -11.34 -14.26 -5.22
N GLY A 29 -10.82 -15.46 -5.01
CA GLY A 29 -9.91 -16.20 -5.90
C GLY A 29 -8.46 -15.72 -6.12
N GLU A 30 -8.16 -14.42 -6.22
CA GLU A 30 -6.86 -13.92 -6.74
C GLU A 30 -6.18 -12.81 -5.90
N LEU A 31 -6.90 -12.20 -4.95
CA LEU A 31 -6.48 -11.02 -4.18
C LEU A 31 -5.70 -11.33 -2.89
N THR A 32 -5.39 -12.60 -2.61
CA THR A 32 -4.94 -13.07 -1.29
C THR A 32 -3.57 -13.74 -1.24
N VAL A 33 -2.82 -13.80 -2.35
CA VAL A 33 -1.50 -14.44 -2.31
C VAL A 33 -0.50 -13.50 -1.61
N CYS A 34 -0.28 -13.71 -0.31
CA CYS A 34 0.75 -13.03 0.46
C CYS A 34 2.14 -13.39 -0.06
N GLY A 35 3.13 -12.54 0.21
CA GLY A 35 4.52 -12.87 -0.09
C GLY A 35 5.49 -11.72 0.07
N GLU A 36 6.76 -12.06 0.14
CA GLU A 36 7.85 -11.10 0.23
C GLU A 36 8.17 -10.49 -1.13
N GLY A 37 8.69 -9.27 -1.10
CA GLY A 37 9.03 -8.54 -2.30
C GLY A 37 9.78 -7.24 -2.05
N ASN A 38 9.97 -6.51 -3.14
CA ASN A 38 10.56 -5.18 -3.13
C ASN A 38 9.46 -4.13 -3.21
N LEU A 39 9.37 -3.26 -2.20
CA LEU A 39 8.50 -2.09 -2.23
C LEU A 39 9.31 -0.85 -2.63
N ARG A 40 8.79 -0.08 -3.58
CA ARG A 40 9.39 1.17 -4.06
C ARG A 40 8.34 2.27 -4.05
N PHE A 41 8.67 3.42 -3.50
CA PHE A 41 7.89 4.64 -3.65
C PHE A 41 8.63 5.57 -4.59
N THR A 42 7.97 6.02 -5.65
CA THR A 42 8.53 6.90 -6.68
C THR A 42 7.69 8.17 -6.81
N THR A 43 8.10 9.07 -7.70
CA THR A 43 7.28 10.25 -8.07
C THR A 43 5.98 9.91 -8.78
N GLU A 44 5.87 8.71 -9.37
CA GLU A 44 4.68 8.24 -10.10
C GLU A 44 3.72 7.46 -9.20
N GLY A 45 4.22 6.77 -8.19
CA GLY A 45 3.39 5.92 -7.35
C GLY A 45 4.16 4.90 -6.53
N ILE A 46 3.46 3.87 -6.10
CA ILE A 46 4.00 2.79 -5.27
C ILE A 46 4.04 1.52 -6.10
N TYR A 47 5.22 0.92 -6.19
CA TYR A 47 5.46 -0.35 -6.85
C TYR A 47 5.77 -1.42 -5.80
N PHE A 48 5.17 -2.58 -5.95
CA PHE A 48 5.54 -3.78 -5.19
C PHE A 48 5.83 -4.94 -6.15
N ASN A 49 7.04 -5.46 -6.08
CA ASN A 49 7.47 -6.62 -6.86
C ASN A 49 7.60 -7.82 -5.93
N ARG A 50 6.55 -8.66 -5.89
CA ARG A 50 6.56 -9.92 -5.14
C ARG A 50 7.53 -10.91 -5.78
N TRP A 51 8.31 -11.62 -4.96
CA TRP A 51 9.29 -12.59 -5.45
C TRP A 51 8.64 -13.91 -5.86
N LEU A 52 7.72 -14.46 -5.04
CA LEU A 52 7.13 -15.77 -5.26
C LEU A 52 5.63 -15.80 -4.87
N PRO A 53 4.72 -16.18 -5.79
CA PRO A 53 4.93 -16.22 -7.23
C PRO A 53 5.18 -14.79 -7.76
N PRO A 54 6.08 -14.60 -8.74
CA PRO A 54 6.42 -13.28 -9.26
C PRO A 54 5.16 -12.51 -9.69
N LYS A 55 4.97 -11.31 -9.13
CA LYS A 55 3.87 -10.42 -9.49
C LYS A 55 4.25 -8.98 -9.18
N GLU A 56 3.94 -8.08 -10.10
CA GLU A 56 4.07 -6.65 -9.88
C GLU A 56 2.71 -6.05 -9.55
N PHE A 57 2.71 -5.14 -8.59
CA PHE A 57 1.59 -4.28 -8.26
C PHE A 57 2.05 -2.83 -8.41
N PHE A 58 1.21 -2.02 -9.03
CA PHE A 58 1.45 -0.59 -9.17
C PHE A 58 0.22 0.18 -8.71
N ILE A 59 0.43 1.13 -7.80
CA ILE A 59 -0.60 2.05 -7.31
C ILE A 59 -0.16 3.46 -7.69
N PRO A 60 -0.81 4.09 -8.70
CA PRO A 60 -0.50 5.46 -9.09
C PRO A 60 -0.70 6.43 -7.93
N LEU A 61 0.18 7.42 -7.80
CA LEU A 61 0.18 8.36 -6.68
C LEU A 61 -1.13 9.18 -6.62
N GLU A 62 -1.68 9.54 -7.78
CA GLU A 62 -2.95 10.24 -7.93
C GLU A 62 -4.17 9.42 -7.49
N CYS A 63 -4.05 8.10 -7.45
CA CYS A 63 -5.09 7.20 -6.98
C CYS A 63 -5.06 7.00 -5.46
N ILE A 64 -3.94 7.34 -4.79
CA ILE A 64 -3.80 7.18 -3.34
C ILE A 64 -4.61 8.27 -2.62
N THR A 65 -5.54 7.84 -1.79
CA THR A 65 -6.44 8.74 -1.05
C THR A 65 -5.94 9.03 0.36
N ARG A 66 -5.39 8.01 1.04
CA ARG A 66 -4.75 8.13 2.35
C ARG A 66 -3.84 6.95 2.66
N VAL A 67 -3.03 7.11 3.70
CA VAL A 67 -2.18 6.04 4.23
C VAL A 67 -2.28 5.97 5.75
N GLU A 68 -2.26 4.77 6.31
CA GLU A 68 -2.36 4.54 7.75
C GLU A 68 -1.42 3.42 8.20
N LEU A 69 -1.11 3.41 9.50
CA LEU A 69 -0.52 2.26 10.16
C LEU A 69 -1.58 1.60 11.03
N GLY A 70 -2.00 0.40 10.64
CA GLY A 70 -3.06 -0.33 11.33
C GLY A 70 -2.73 -1.81 11.50
N MET A 71 -3.63 -2.55 12.13
CA MET A 71 -3.58 -4.01 12.04
C MET A 71 -4.14 -4.43 10.69
N THR A 72 -3.58 -5.49 10.09
CA THR A 72 -4.29 -6.20 9.02
C THR A 72 -5.36 -7.09 9.63
N HIS A 73 -6.51 -7.21 8.96
CA HIS A 73 -7.53 -8.18 9.34
C HIS A 73 -7.12 -9.64 9.01
N LEU A 74 -6.17 -9.83 8.10
CA LEU A 74 -5.73 -11.13 7.57
C LEU A 74 -4.81 -11.93 8.50
N LEU A 75 -4.14 -11.30 9.47
CA LEU A 75 -3.10 -11.94 10.29
C LEU A 75 -3.20 -11.59 11.78
N LYS A 76 -4.43 -11.36 12.27
CA LYS A 76 -4.69 -10.97 13.67
C LYS A 76 -4.05 -11.85 14.77
N PRO A 77 -3.62 -13.11 14.55
CA PRO A 77 -2.80 -13.79 15.55
C PRO A 77 -1.30 -13.94 15.21
N ILE A 78 -0.83 -13.63 13.99
CA ILE A 78 0.52 -14.07 13.53
C ILE A 78 1.51 -12.91 13.39
N PHE A 79 1.06 -11.68 13.07
CA PHE A 79 1.97 -10.54 12.90
C PHE A 79 1.80 -9.51 14.02
N PRO A 80 2.78 -9.36 14.93
CA PRO A 80 2.72 -8.41 16.05
C PRO A 80 2.93 -6.94 15.61
N GLY A 81 3.22 -6.68 14.33
CA GLY A 81 3.58 -5.37 13.82
C GLY A 81 2.43 -4.60 13.17
N ARG A 82 2.52 -3.27 13.20
CA ARG A 82 1.61 -2.40 12.42
C ARG A 82 1.94 -2.52 10.94
N VAL A 83 0.90 -2.63 10.13
CA VAL A 83 0.93 -2.77 8.67
C VAL A 83 0.70 -1.40 8.05
N LEU A 84 1.48 -1.08 7.02
CA LEU A 84 1.22 0.08 6.17
C LEU A 84 0.03 -0.25 5.27
N ARG A 85 -1.05 0.51 5.46
CA ARG A 85 -2.29 0.41 4.70
C ARG A 85 -2.35 1.59 3.74
N ILE A 86 -2.29 1.30 2.45
CA ILE A 86 -2.38 2.31 1.40
C ILE A 86 -3.78 2.25 0.82
N PHE A 87 -4.57 3.30 1.06
CA PHE A 87 -5.92 3.42 0.53
C PHE A 87 -5.86 4.07 -0.84
N TYR A 88 -6.50 3.46 -1.83
CA TYR A 88 -6.50 3.94 -3.20
C TYR A 88 -7.83 3.66 -3.89
N SER A 89 -8.16 4.44 -4.91
CA SER A 89 -9.35 4.23 -5.73
C SER A 89 -8.95 3.85 -7.15
N GLU A 90 -9.46 2.71 -7.64
CA GLU A 90 -9.33 2.36 -9.05
C GLU A 90 -10.47 2.97 -9.89
N ASN A 91 -10.24 3.06 -11.21
CA ASN A 91 -11.21 3.55 -12.20
C ASN A 91 -12.51 2.73 -12.12
N LYS A 92 -13.48 3.28 -11.37
CA LYS A 92 -14.89 2.86 -11.11
C LYS A 92 -15.35 3.18 -9.67
N GLY A 93 -14.50 3.80 -8.85
CA GLY A 93 -14.87 4.29 -7.51
C GLY A 93 -14.80 3.23 -6.41
N GLU A 94 -14.31 2.03 -6.73
CA GLU A 94 -13.98 1.04 -5.70
C GLU A 94 -12.78 1.52 -4.88
N ARG A 95 -12.98 1.61 -3.57
CA ARG A 95 -11.93 1.96 -2.63
C ARG A 95 -11.26 0.69 -2.12
N LEU A 96 -9.97 0.59 -2.38
CA LEU A 96 -9.14 -0.56 -2.06
C LEU A 96 -8.07 -0.17 -1.03
N ILE A 97 -7.58 -1.16 -0.31
CA ILE A 97 -6.53 -1.01 0.69
C ILE A 97 -5.45 -2.05 0.39
N PHE A 98 -4.27 -1.57 0.01
CA PHE A 98 -3.09 -2.40 -0.16
C PHE A 98 -2.34 -2.51 1.17
N GLY A 99 -2.22 -3.73 1.69
CA GLY A 99 -1.54 -4.02 2.95
C GLY A 99 -0.12 -4.52 2.76
N VAL A 100 0.85 -3.84 3.37
CA VAL A 100 2.26 -4.28 3.34
C VAL A 100 2.93 -4.07 4.69
N TRP A 101 3.68 -5.08 5.14
CA TRP A 101 4.48 -5.00 6.35
C TRP A 101 5.97 -4.90 6.03
N MET A 102 6.67 -4.04 6.75
CA MET A 102 8.12 -3.80 6.58
C MET A 102 8.81 -3.46 7.92
N GLY A 103 8.15 -3.82 9.03
CA GLY A 103 8.52 -3.37 10.37
C GLY A 103 7.92 -2.01 10.73
N THR A 104 7.58 -1.81 12.01
CA THR A 104 6.83 -0.64 12.49
C THR A 104 7.56 0.69 12.22
N ARG A 105 8.87 0.74 12.45
CA ARG A 105 9.66 1.97 12.27
C ARG A 105 9.77 2.37 10.80
N GLU A 106 10.03 1.42 9.91
CA GLU A 106 10.09 1.68 8.48
C GLU A 106 8.69 2.02 7.94
N GLY A 107 7.64 1.33 8.41
CA GLY A 107 6.26 1.68 8.08
C GLY A 107 5.88 3.12 8.45
N GLN A 108 6.32 3.62 9.61
CA GLN A 108 6.07 5.00 10.05
C GLN A 108 6.76 6.01 9.11
N LYS A 109 8.02 5.78 8.78
CA LYS A 109 8.78 6.60 7.83
C LYS A 109 8.12 6.62 6.44
N TRP A 110 7.61 5.49 5.98
CA TRP A 110 6.87 5.41 4.71
C TRP A 110 5.56 6.20 4.76
N LYS A 111 4.77 6.03 5.81
CA LYS A 111 3.53 6.79 6.04
C LYS A 111 3.80 8.30 5.94
N GLU A 112 4.73 8.81 6.72
CA GLU A 112 5.07 10.25 6.75
C GLU A 112 5.53 10.77 5.38
N LYS A 113 6.32 9.98 4.66
CA LYS A 113 6.83 10.38 3.35
C LYS A 113 5.72 10.44 2.30
N ILE A 114 4.80 9.48 2.31
CA ILE A 114 3.64 9.45 1.41
C ILE A 114 2.69 10.60 1.76
N GLU A 115 2.34 10.78 3.04
CA GLU A 115 1.47 11.88 3.50
C GLU A 115 1.99 13.25 3.08
N ARG A 116 3.29 13.51 3.30
CA ARG A 116 3.91 14.76 2.83
C ARG A 116 3.75 14.94 1.33
N LYS A 117 3.96 13.88 0.54
CA LYS A 117 3.85 13.95 -0.92
C LYS A 117 2.42 14.22 -1.38
N LEU A 118 1.42 13.60 -0.74
CA LEU A 118 0.02 13.85 -1.01
C LEU A 118 -0.38 15.30 -0.68
N SER A 119 0.12 15.84 0.44
CA SER A 119 -0.11 17.23 0.81
C SER A 119 0.50 18.21 -0.21
N GLU A 120 1.73 17.98 -0.66
CA GLU A 120 2.36 18.79 -1.72
C GLU A 120 1.50 18.86 -2.98
N ILE A 121 0.98 17.71 -3.44
CA ILE A 121 0.14 17.62 -4.64
C ILE A 121 -1.19 18.37 -4.46
N ASN A 122 -1.82 18.22 -3.29
CA ASN A 122 -3.09 18.88 -3.01
C ASN A 122 -2.93 20.41 -2.92
N SER A 123 -1.81 20.90 -2.36
CA SER A 123 -1.50 22.33 -2.34
C SER A 123 -1.28 22.90 -3.74
N THR A 124 -0.63 22.16 -4.65
CA THR A 124 -0.44 22.59 -6.05
C THR A 124 -1.76 22.63 -6.83
N LYS A 125 -2.66 21.66 -6.61
CA LYS A 125 -3.98 21.63 -7.27
C LYS A 125 -4.91 22.78 -6.83
N LEU A 126 -4.77 23.27 -5.61
CA LEU A 126 -5.56 24.40 -5.08
C LEU A 126 -5.04 25.77 -5.55
N SER A 127 -3.84 25.82 -6.11
CA SER A 127 -3.18 27.06 -6.58
C SER A 127 -3.12 27.18 -8.12
N SER A 128 -3.73 26.21 -8.83
CA SER A 128 -3.90 26.19 -10.29
C SER A 128 -5.36 26.45 -10.66
#